data_AF-A0A956LLI5-F1
#
_entry.id   AF-A0A956LLI5-F1
#
_cell.length_a   1.000
_cell.length_b   1.000
_cell.length_c   1.000
_cell.angle_alpha   90.00
_cell.angle_beta   90.00
_cell.angle_gamma   90.00
#
_symmetry.space_group_name_H-M   'P 1'
#
loop_
_entity.id
_entity.type
_entity.pdbx_description
1 polymer ?
#
loop_
_entity_poly.entity_id
_entity_poly.type
_entity_poly.pdbx_seq_one_letter_code
_entity_poly.pdbx_strand_id
1 'polypeptide(L)'
;MTANDTNADEQAATPPKPPRLSLAEADAIVVARGDGHALAQRARDMLRSGFASDLGDTVAYLDGGAALDRFEVEDVTLVGGDLRISGLLRDTVDNDQSLLIVLGSLEVDRAVIGGEVIVLGDLRVHDTIVLDSMGDYVLSVGGDLTARGLASCDHHIEVRGRARVEFEYERGMDASAVLNAACLKQGDPGFHDLNEIIARVAAGEPIFAGES
;
A
#
# COMPACT_ATOMS: atom_id res chain seq x y z
N MET A 1 47.63 -14.14 -21.44
CA MET A 1 46.15 -14.12 -21.34
C MET A 1 45.76 -14.92 -20.12
N THR A 2 45.55 -14.27 -18.98
CA THR A 2 44.80 -14.81 -17.84
C THR A 2 43.98 -13.64 -17.31
N ALA A 3 42.67 -13.84 -17.32
CA ALA A 3 41.65 -12.82 -17.10
C ALA A 3 41.52 -12.44 -15.63
N ASN A 4 41.01 -11.23 -15.44
CA ASN A 4 40.68 -10.56 -14.19
C ASN A 4 39.76 -11.40 -13.29
N ASP A 5 40.15 -11.51 -12.02
CA ASP A 5 39.21 -11.66 -10.91
C ASP A 5 39.09 -10.31 -10.19
N THR A 6 37.97 -9.63 -10.42
CA THR A 6 37.48 -8.59 -9.51
C THR A 6 36.00 -8.87 -9.26
N ASN A 7 35.73 -9.75 -8.31
CA ASN A 7 34.46 -9.76 -7.59
C ASN A 7 34.47 -8.57 -6.63
N ALA A 8 33.95 -7.44 -7.09
CA ALA A 8 33.46 -6.41 -6.20
C ALA A 8 32.00 -6.76 -5.90
N ASP A 9 31.76 -7.30 -4.71
CA ASP A 9 30.43 -7.25 -4.08
C ASP A 9 30.05 -5.77 -3.97
N GLU A 10 29.27 -5.27 -4.92
CA GLU A 10 28.51 -4.03 -4.75
C GLU A 10 27.41 -4.32 -3.72
N GLN A 11 27.75 -4.16 -2.44
CA GLN A 11 26.75 -3.86 -1.42
C GLN A 11 26.11 -2.53 -1.83
N ALA A 12 24.96 -2.60 -2.51
CA ALA A 12 24.15 -1.43 -2.80
C ALA A 12 23.92 -0.68 -1.48
N ALA A 13 24.37 0.57 -1.42
CA ALA A 13 24.19 1.40 -0.25
C ALA A 13 22.70 1.46 0.09
N THR A 14 22.37 1.16 1.35
CA THR A 14 20.99 1.29 1.83
C THR A 14 20.57 2.74 1.59
N PRO A 15 19.44 3.00 0.92
CA PRO A 15 19.00 4.36 0.65
C PRO A 15 18.88 5.14 1.97
N PRO A 16 19.21 6.43 1.96
CA PRO A 16 19.12 7.24 3.17
C PRO A 16 17.69 7.20 3.70
N LYS A 17 17.54 6.94 5.01
CA LYS A 17 16.22 6.98 5.66
C LYS A 17 15.63 8.38 5.48
N PRO A 18 14.32 8.48 5.18
CA PRO A 18 13.66 9.77 5.02
C PRO A 18 13.78 10.62 6.28
N PRO A 19 13.84 11.95 6.15
CA PRO A 19 13.78 12.84 7.30
C PRO A 19 12.49 12.57 8.09
N ARG A 20 12.57 12.75 9.41
CA ARG A 20 11.41 12.62 10.29
C ARG A 20 10.94 14.00 10.76
N LEU A 21 9.64 14.24 10.65
CA LEU A 21 8.96 15.45 11.07
C LEU A 21 8.18 15.20 12.36
N SER A 22 7.96 16.23 13.16
CA SER A 22 6.91 16.19 14.18
C SER A 22 5.52 16.07 13.54
N LEU A 23 4.54 15.55 14.30
CA LEU A 23 3.13 15.52 13.87
C LEU A 23 2.59 16.90 13.48
N ALA A 24 3.04 17.96 14.17
CA ALA A 24 2.64 19.33 13.87
C ALA A 24 3.21 19.85 12.54
N GLU A 25 4.46 19.51 12.23
CA GLU A 25 5.07 19.84 10.92
C GLU A 25 4.39 19.07 9.79
N ALA A 26 4.08 17.79 10.00
CA ALA A 26 3.33 16.99 9.03
C ALA A 26 1.93 17.59 8.79
N ASP A 27 1.18 17.94 9.84
CA ASP A 27 -0.13 18.60 9.72
C ASP A 27 -0.05 19.92 8.94
N ALA A 28 0.98 20.74 9.20
CA ALA A 28 1.19 21.99 8.47
C ALA A 28 1.43 21.75 6.96
N ILE A 29 2.11 20.66 6.59
CA ILE A 29 2.30 20.27 5.18
C ILE A 29 0.97 19.84 4.56
N VAL A 30 0.17 19.04 5.26
CA VAL A 30 -1.17 18.63 4.79
C VAL A 30 -2.06 19.86 4.57
N VAL A 31 -2.02 20.84 5.47
CA VAL A 31 -2.75 22.11 5.29
C VAL A 31 -2.27 22.85 4.06
N ALA A 32 -0.94 23.00 3.88
CA ALA A 32 -0.39 23.79 2.79
C ALA A 32 -0.65 23.18 1.41
N ARG A 33 -0.70 21.85 1.30
CA ARG A 33 -0.79 21.13 0.01
C ARG A 33 -2.15 20.49 -0.25
N GLY A 34 -2.94 20.24 0.79
CA GLY A 34 -4.26 19.60 0.71
C GLY A 34 -5.44 20.56 0.88
N ASP A 35 -5.21 21.88 0.93
CA ASP A 35 -6.30 22.85 1.13
C ASP A 35 -7.39 22.70 0.06
N GLY A 36 -8.65 22.73 0.49
CA GLY A 36 -9.82 22.49 -0.36
C GLY A 36 -10.11 21.02 -0.71
N HIS A 37 -9.26 20.07 -0.32
CA HIS A 37 -9.50 18.64 -0.54
C HIS A 37 -10.28 18.00 0.62
N ALA A 38 -11.40 17.33 0.32
CA ALA A 38 -12.27 16.76 1.36
C ALA A 38 -11.55 15.73 2.26
N LEU A 39 -10.63 14.93 1.70
CA LEU A 39 -9.84 13.97 2.48
C LEU A 39 -8.65 14.57 3.22
N ALA A 40 -8.23 15.80 2.92
CA ALA A 40 -7.14 16.43 3.67
C ALA A 40 -7.53 16.62 5.15
N GLN A 41 -8.82 16.84 5.43
CA GLN A 41 -9.29 16.90 6.82
C GLN A 41 -9.12 15.55 7.53
N ARG A 42 -9.43 14.43 6.88
CA ARG A 42 -9.20 13.08 7.46
C ARG A 42 -7.73 12.85 7.77
N ALA A 43 -6.83 13.18 6.83
CA ALA A 43 -5.39 13.06 7.05
C ALA A 43 -4.92 13.87 8.28
N ARG A 44 -5.45 15.09 8.46
CA ARG A 44 -5.16 15.93 9.62
C ARG A 44 -5.72 15.36 10.91
N ASP A 45 -6.96 14.87 10.87
CA ASP A 45 -7.60 14.25 12.03
C ASP A 45 -6.80 13.03 12.48
N MET A 46 -6.32 12.20 11.55
CA MET A 46 -5.44 11.06 11.84
C MET A 46 -4.12 11.53 12.47
N LEU A 47 -3.43 12.51 11.89
CA LEU A 47 -2.18 13.07 12.42
C LEU A 47 -2.32 13.69 13.81
N ARG A 48 -3.52 14.18 14.16
CA ARG A 48 -3.82 14.82 15.45
C ARG A 48 -4.46 13.87 16.46
N SER A 49 -4.83 12.67 16.03
CA SER A 49 -5.49 11.67 16.86
C SER A 49 -4.49 10.93 17.74
N GLY A 50 -5.01 10.23 18.75
CA GLY A 50 -4.22 9.29 19.55
C GLY A 50 -3.56 8.20 18.72
N PHE A 51 -4.17 7.82 17.58
CA PHE A 51 -3.63 6.77 16.71
C PHE A 51 -2.24 7.10 16.17
N ALA A 52 -2.04 8.28 15.59
CA ALA A 52 -0.73 8.65 15.06
C ALA A 52 0.32 8.74 16.18
N SER A 53 -0.05 9.24 17.37
CA SER A 53 0.86 9.24 18.52
C SER A 53 1.17 7.85 19.07
N ASP A 54 0.23 6.91 18.98
CA ASP A 54 0.45 5.51 19.39
C ASP A 54 1.43 4.80 18.44
N LEU A 55 1.45 5.19 17.16
CA LEU A 55 2.45 4.76 16.17
C LEU A 55 3.81 5.44 16.37
N GLY A 56 3.83 6.68 16.85
CA GLY A 56 5.04 7.38 17.26
C GLY A 56 4.94 8.90 17.17
N ASP A 57 5.91 9.58 17.80
CA ASP A 57 5.93 11.04 17.87
C ASP A 57 6.39 11.73 16.58
N THR A 58 6.82 10.96 15.57
CA THR A 58 7.41 11.49 14.35
C THR A 58 6.97 10.76 13.08
N VAL A 59 6.86 11.52 12.00
CA VAL A 59 6.39 11.08 10.67
C VAL A 59 7.56 11.00 9.72
N ALA A 60 7.75 9.86 9.04
CA ALA A 60 8.66 9.78 7.92
C ALA A 60 8.13 10.63 6.76
N TYR A 61 8.96 11.53 6.22
CA TYR A 61 8.53 12.46 5.18
C TYR A 61 9.30 12.29 3.87
N LEU A 62 8.56 12.07 2.79
CA LEU A 62 9.06 12.13 1.42
C LEU A 62 8.65 13.48 0.82
N ASP A 63 9.63 14.37 0.61
CA ASP A 63 9.34 15.71 0.07
C ASP A 63 8.99 15.66 -1.41
N GLY A 64 7.79 16.14 -1.74
CA GLY A 64 7.27 16.05 -3.09
C GLY A 64 6.90 14.62 -3.47
N GLY A 65 7.12 14.25 -4.73
CA GLY A 65 6.85 12.90 -5.20
C GLY A 65 8.08 11.98 -5.13
N ALA A 66 7.84 10.67 -5.12
CA ALA A 66 8.89 9.65 -5.06
C ALA A 66 8.60 8.50 -6.03
N ALA A 67 9.67 7.93 -6.58
CA ALA A 67 9.64 6.69 -7.36
C ALA A 67 10.54 5.66 -6.68
N LEU A 68 9.98 4.52 -6.30
CA LEU A 68 10.64 3.47 -5.52
C LEU A 68 10.42 2.11 -6.17
N ASP A 69 11.32 1.16 -5.93
CA ASP A 69 11.11 -0.22 -6.37
C ASP A 69 10.22 -1.00 -5.41
N ARG A 70 10.38 -0.73 -4.10
CA ARG A 70 9.58 -1.30 -3.02
C ARG A 70 9.45 -0.26 -1.92
N PHE A 71 8.36 -0.31 -1.17
CA PHE A 71 8.17 0.56 -0.02
C PHE A 71 7.52 -0.20 1.13
N GLU A 72 8.09 -0.03 2.32
CA GLU A 72 7.60 -0.63 3.56
C GLU A 72 7.25 0.50 4.53
N VAL A 73 5.98 0.56 4.92
CA VAL A 73 5.45 1.54 5.87
C VAL A 73 5.65 0.98 7.28
N GLU A 74 6.55 1.58 8.04
CA GLU A 74 6.85 1.16 9.43
C GLU A 74 5.84 1.74 10.43
N ASP A 75 5.69 3.07 10.45
CA ASP A 75 4.79 3.80 11.36
C ASP A 75 3.88 4.74 10.53
N VAL A 76 4.00 6.05 10.76
CA VAL A 76 3.37 7.11 9.97
C VAL A 76 4.33 7.60 8.88
N THR A 77 3.89 7.55 7.62
CA THR A 77 4.57 8.12 6.46
C THR A 77 3.69 9.16 5.78
N LEU A 78 4.29 10.31 5.46
CA LEU A 78 3.70 11.36 4.63
C LEU A 78 4.50 11.54 3.34
N VAL A 79 3.82 11.48 2.20
CA VAL A 79 4.37 11.80 0.87
C VAL A 79 3.76 13.10 0.37
N GLY A 80 4.61 14.10 0.12
CA GLY A 80 4.19 15.45 -0.22
C GLY A 80 3.60 15.63 -1.63
N GLY A 81 3.60 14.57 -2.46
CA GLY A 81 3.17 14.57 -3.86
C GLY A 81 2.84 13.15 -4.32
N ASP A 82 3.15 12.83 -5.59
CA ASP A 82 2.85 11.51 -6.16
C ASP A 82 3.81 10.43 -5.68
N LEU A 83 3.30 9.23 -5.39
CA LEU A 83 4.11 8.06 -5.03
C LEU A 83 3.97 6.99 -6.12
N ARG A 84 5.08 6.61 -6.75
CA ARG A 84 5.15 5.51 -7.71
C ARG A 84 6.01 4.39 -7.15
N ILE A 85 5.46 3.18 -7.05
CA ILE A 85 6.16 1.99 -6.58
C ILE A 85 6.11 0.93 -7.68
N SER A 86 7.27 0.60 -8.27
CA SER A 86 7.32 -0.36 -9.40
C SER A 86 7.11 -1.81 -8.97
N GLY A 87 7.16 -2.09 -7.67
CA GLY A 87 6.94 -3.41 -7.07
C GLY A 87 5.95 -3.37 -5.91
N LEU A 88 6.41 -3.80 -4.73
CA LEU A 88 5.55 -4.04 -3.57
C LEU A 88 5.49 -2.81 -2.65
N LEU A 89 4.26 -2.35 -2.38
CA LEU A 89 3.93 -1.56 -1.19
C LEU A 89 3.46 -2.52 -0.09
N ARG A 90 4.02 -2.42 1.11
CA ARG A 90 3.49 -3.11 2.28
C ARG A 90 3.66 -2.31 3.55
N ASP A 91 2.97 -2.66 4.60
CA ASP A 91 3.39 -2.34 5.96
C ASP A 91 4.25 -3.46 6.55
N THR A 92 4.93 -3.14 7.65
CA THR A 92 5.72 -4.14 8.37
C THR A 92 4.80 -5.24 8.89
N VAL A 93 5.09 -6.48 8.51
CA VAL A 93 4.24 -7.69 8.66
C VAL A 93 3.79 -7.98 10.09
N ASP A 94 4.48 -7.45 11.10
CA ASP A 94 4.16 -7.66 12.52
C ASP A 94 3.31 -6.53 13.14
N ASN A 95 3.01 -5.49 12.36
CA ASN A 95 2.31 -4.29 12.83
C ASN A 95 1.23 -3.88 11.83
N ASP A 96 0.00 -4.35 12.04
CA ASP A 96 -1.20 -3.88 11.34
C ASP A 96 -1.50 -2.40 11.63
N GLN A 97 -0.66 -1.73 12.43
CA GLN A 97 -0.80 -0.32 12.78
C GLN A 97 0.24 0.48 12.00
N SER A 98 -0.15 0.94 10.82
CA SER A 98 0.64 1.88 10.01
C SER A 98 -0.28 2.96 9.44
N LEU A 99 0.30 4.09 9.02
CA LEU A 99 -0.44 5.17 8.37
C LEU A 99 0.36 5.69 7.18
N LEU A 100 -0.16 5.50 5.97
CA LEU A 100 0.38 6.10 4.76
C LEU A 100 -0.53 7.24 4.27
N ILE A 101 0.01 8.44 4.20
CA ILE A 101 -0.66 9.61 3.61
C ILE A 101 0.08 10.02 2.34
N VAL A 102 -0.60 10.01 1.20
CA VAL A 102 -0.07 10.47 -0.10
C VAL A 102 -0.88 11.70 -0.54
N LEU A 103 -0.23 12.86 -0.61
CA LEU A 103 -0.91 14.11 -0.97
C LEU A 103 -1.16 14.27 -2.47
N GLY A 104 -0.51 13.45 -3.31
CA GLY A 104 -0.80 13.29 -4.73
C GLY A 104 -1.49 11.96 -5.04
N SER A 105 -1.15 11.38 -6.19
CA SER A 105 -1.63 10.06 -6.62
C SER A 105 -0.67 8.93 -6.21
N LEU A 106 -1.21 7.74 -6.01
CA LEU A 106 -0.45 6.53 -5.72
C LEU A 106 -0.56 5.55 -6.90
N GLU A 107 0.58 5.20 -7.49
CA GLU A 107 0.70 4.13 -8.47
C GLU A 107 1.59 3.03 -7.92
N VAL A 108 1.09 1.79 -7.90
CA VAL A 108 1.84 0.64 -7.37
C VAL A 108 1.57 -0.61 -8.21
N ASP A 109 2.56 -1.50 -8.32
CA ASP A 109 2.34 -2.81 -8.95
C ASP A 109 1.44 -3.69 -8.05
N ARG A 110 1.88 -3.91 -6.80
CA ARG A 110 1.17 -4.72 -5.81
C ARG A 110 1.19 -4.09 -4.42
N ALA A 111 0.12 -4.26 -3.66
CA ALA A 111 0.02 -3.79 -2.29
C ALA A 111 -0.49 -4.88 -1.33
N VAL A 112 0.11 -4.97 -0.16
CA VAL A 112 -0.40 -5.75 0.99
C VAL A 112 -0.41 -4.81 2.18
N ILE A 113 -1.58 -4.41 2.65
CA ILE A 113 -1.70 -3.40 3.71
C ILE A 113 -2.63 -3.88 4.80
N GLY A 114 -2.17 -3.86 6.05
CA GLY A 114 -3.01 -3.99 7.23
C GLY A 114 -3.50 -2.64 7.78
N GLY A 115 -2.67 -1.60 7.72
CA GLY A 115 -2.93 -0.29 8.29
C GLY A 115 -3.77 0.68 7.43
N GLU A 116 -3.77 1.95 7.81
CA GLU A 116 -4.57 3.00 7.17
C GLU A 116 -3.83 3.61 5.97
N VAL A 117 -4.52 3.80 4.85
CA VAL A 117 -3.98 4.48 3.66
C VAL A 117 -4.91 5.61 3.23
N ILE A 118 -4.36 6.81 3.09
CA ILE A 118 -5.07 7.99 2.60
C ILE A 118 -4.34 8.52 1.37
N VAL A 119 -4.99 8.46 0.21
CA VAL A 119 -4.51 9.01 -1.07
C VAL A 119 -5.42 10.17 -1.46
N LEU A 120 -4.88 11.37 -1.61
CA LEU A 120 -5.66 12.54 -2.01
C LEU A 120 -5.98 12.52 -3.51
N GLY A 121 -5.10 11.98 -4.34
CA GLY A 121 -5.31 11.80 -5.78
C GLY A 121 -5.91 10.45 -6.16
N ASP A 122 -5.52 9.96 -7.33
CA ASP A 122 -5.93 8.66 -7.85
C ASP A 122 -5.11 7.53 -7.22
N LEU A 123 -5.71 6.35 -7.08
CA LEU A 123 -5.03 5.11 -6.72
C LEU A 123 -5.05 4.15 -7.91
N ARG A 124 -3.88 3.83 -8.44
CA ARG A 124 -3.70 2.82 -9.48
C ARG A 124 -2.86 1.66 -8.97
N VAL A 125 -3.46 0.48 -8.95
CA VAL A 125 -2.80 -0.79 -8.65
C VAL A 125 -2.78 -1.63 -9.92
N HIS A 126 -1.60 -1.98 -10.43
CA HIS A 126 -1.51 -2.67 -11.72
C HIS A 126 -1.93 -4.13 -11.63
N ASP A 127 -1.63 -4.79 -10.51
CA ASP A 127 -2.01 -6.17 -10.28
C ASP A 127 -2.98 -6.28 -9.10
N THR A 128 -2.48 -6.39 -7.87
CA THR A 128 -3.31 -6.75 -6.73
C THR A 128 -3.09 -5.85 -5.53
N ILE A 129 -4.18 -5.46 -4.87
CA ILE A 129 -4.16 -4.93 -3.50
C ILE A 129 -4.88 -5.90 -2.55
N VAL A 130 -4.20 -6.28 -1.47
CA VAL A 130 -4.76 -7.02 -0.34
C VAL A 130 -4.80 -6.09 0.85
N LEU A 131 -5.99 -5.97 1.44
CA LEU A 131 -6.23 -5.22 2.65
C LEU A 131 -6.63 -6.22 3.73
N ASP A 132 -5.80 -6.44 4.74
CA ASP A 132 -6.11 -7.37 5.84
C ASP A 132 -5.88 -6.66 7.17
N SER A 133 -6.96 -6.09 7.69
CA SER A 133 -6.92 -5.32 8.94
C SER A 133 -7.54 -6.14 10.07
N MET A 134 -6.87 -6.17 11.22
CA MET A 134 -7.46 -6.64 12.48
C MET A 134 -8.33 -5.58 13.19
N GLY A 135 -8.60 -4.43 12.56
CA GLY A 135 -9.48 -3.36 13.04
C GLY A 135 -10.29 -2.68 11.93
N ASP A 136 -10.88 -1.52 12.24
CA ASP A 136 -11.70 -0.72 11.30
C ASP A 136 -10.84 0.27 10.48
N TYR A 137 -9.67 -0.17 9.98
CA TYR A 137 -8.84 0.68 9.13
C TYR A 137 -9.47 0.88 7.75
N VAL A 138 -9.11 2.02 7.16
CA VAL A 138 -9.73 2.52 5.94
C VAL A 138 -8.69 2.78 4.86
N LEU A 139 -8.99 2.30 3.65
CA LEU A 139 -8.39 2.81 2.42
C LEU A 139 -9.25 3.96 1.91
N SER A 140 -8.73 5.19 1.99
CA SER A 140 -9.40 6.41 1.50
C SER A 140 -8.73 6.95 0.24
N VAL A 141 -9.50 7.06 -0.86
CA VAL A 141 -9.03 7.57 -2.16
C VAL A 141 -9.85 8.79 -2.59
N GLY A 142 -9.15 9.90 -2.86
CA GLY A 142 -9.77 11.18 -3.24
C GLY A 142 -10.18 11.26 -4.71
N GLY A 143 -9.49 10.54 -5.58
CA GLY A 143 -9.76 10.41 -7.00
C GLY A 143 -10.39 9.07 -7.39
N ASP A 144 -10.02 8.58 -8.57
CA ASP A 144 -10.42 7.28 -9.10
C ASP A 144 -9.54 6.15 -8.48
N LEU A 145 -10.15 5.00 -8.21
CA LEU A 145 -9.47 3.75 -7.86
C LEU A 145 -9.50 2.83 -9.09
N THR A 146 -8.33 2.39 -9.56
CA THR A 146 -8.22 1.33 -10.56
C THR A 146 -7.33 0.22 -10.03
N ALA A 147 -7.85 -1.01 -10.01
CA ALA A 147 -7.08 -2.19 -9.64
C ALA A 147 -7.46 -3.37 -10.56
N ARG A 148 -6.51 -4.23 -10.88
CA ARG A 148 -6.86 -5.50 -11.53
C ARG A 148 -7.52 -6.45 -10.54
N GLY A 149 -7.03 -6.53 -9.30
CA GLY A 149 -7.89 -7.03 -8.23
C GLY A 149 -7.65 -6.53 -6.83
N LEU A 150 -8.67 -6.77 -6.02
CA LEU A 150 -8.87 -6.22 -4.69
C LEU A 150 -9.35 -7.34 -3.77
N ALA A 151 -8.58 -7.60 -2.71
CA ALA A 151 -9.00 -8.41 -1.59
C ALA A 151 -9.22 -7.48 -0.39
N SER A 152 -10.47 -7.20 -0.02
CA SER A 152 -10.79 -6.21 1.01
C SER A 152 -10.71 -6.76 2.43
N CYS A 153 -10.98 -8.06 2.61
CA CYS A 153 -10.84 -8.82 3.86
C CYS A 153 -11.23 -8.11 5.19
N ASP A 154 -12.40 -7.45 5.19
CA ASP A 154 -12.99 -6.64 6.29
C ASP A 154 -12.45 -5.21 6.45
N HIS A 155 -11.56 -4.78 5.56
CA HIS A 155 -11.10 -3.40 5.47
C HIS A 155 -12.19 -2.51 4.87
N HIS A 156 -12.40 -1.33 5.46
CA HIS A 156 -13.35 -0.36 4.92
C HIS A 156 -12.71 0.43 3.77
N ILE A 157 -13.43 0.65 2.68
CA ILE A 157 -12.90 1.31 1.48
C ILE A 157 -13.77 2.50 1.12
N GLU A 158 -13.16 3.68 1.03
CA GLU A 158 -13.82 4.92 0.63
C GLU A 158 -13.17 5.48 -0.64
N VAL A 159 -13.93 5.49 -1.74
CA VAL A 159 -13.50 6.10 -3.02
C VAL A 159 -14.42 7.26 -3.35
N ARG A 160 -13.85 8.46 -3.54
CA ARG A 160 -14.61 9.68 -3.88
C ARG A 160 -14.89 9.81 -5.37
N GLY A 161 -13.99 9.31 -6.22
CA GLY A 161 -14.17 9.17 -7.66
C GLY A 161 -14.85 7.86 -8.03
N ARG A 162 -14.38 7.22 -9.11
CA ARG A 162 -14.87 5.92 -9.58
C ARG A 162 -13.94 4.80 -9.15
N ALA A 163 -14.51 3.71 -8.66
CA ALA A 163 -13.80 2.45 -8.48
C ALA A 163 -13.97 1.57 -9.74
N ARG A 164 -12.86 1.05 -10.26
CA ARG A 164 -12.80 0.05 -11.33
C ARG A 164 -11.89 -1.07 -10.87
N VAL A 165 -12.51 -2.20 -10.56
CA VAL A 165 -11.83 -3.41 -10.10
C VAL A 165 -12.25 -4.54 -11.02
N GLU A 166 -11.31 -5.28 -11.59
CA GLU A 166 -11.65 -6.41 -12.46
C GLU A 166 -12.05 -7.65 -11.66
N PHE A 167 -11.34 -7.92 -10.56
CA PHE A 167 -11.58 -9.04 -9.66
C PHE A 167 -11.65 -8.61 -8.20
N GLU A 168 -12.70 -9.01 -7.50
CA GLU A 168 -12.92 -8.66 -6.09
C GLU A 168 -13.06 -9.91 -5.23
N TYR A 169 -12.42 -9.89 -4.07
CA TYR A 169 -12.51 -10.90 -3.03
C TYR A 169 -12.90 -10.23 -1.71
N GLU A 170 -14.00 -10.67 -1.12
CA GLU A 170 -14.42 -10.30 0.23
C GLU A 170 -14.27 -11.51 1.17
N ARG A 171 -14.01 -11.24 2.47
CA ARG A 171 -13.89 -12.32 3.46
C ARG A 171 -15.19 -13.14 3.49
N GLY A 172 -15.05 -14.47 3.43
CA GLY A 172 -16.18 -15.39 3.41
C GLY A 172 -16.67 -15.75 2.02
N MET A 173 -16.15 -15.12 0.96
CA MET A 173 -16.24 -15.69 -0.39
C MET A 173 -15.40 -16.95 -0.48
N ASP A 174 -15.84 -17.90 -1.31
CA ASP A 174 -15.01 -19.05 -1.65
C ASP A 174 -13.80 -18.55 -2.47
N ALA A 175 -12.62 -18.52 -1.85
CA ALA A 175 -11.40 -18.06 -2.49
C ALA A 175 -11.11 -18.85 -3.77
N SER A 176 -11.53 -20.12 -3.86
CA SER A 176 -11.38 -20.94 -5.07
C SER A 176 -12.27 -20.49 -6.24
N ALA A 177 -13.36 -19.74 -5.96
CA ALA A 177 -14.23 -19.16 -6.97
C ALA A 177 -13.68 -17.82 -7.52
N VAL A 178 -12.82 -17.13 -6.76
CA VAL A 178 -12.19 -15.86 -7.15
C VAL A 178 -10.78 -16.09 -7.74
N LEU A 179 -10.07 -17.10 -7.26
CA LEU A 179 -8.79 -17.56 -7.80
C LEU A 179 -9.04 -18.44 -9.03
N ASN A 180 -8.73 -17.89 -10.21
CA ASN A 180 -8.97 -18.59 -11.47
C ASN A 180 -8.15 -19.91 -11.57
N ALA A 181 -8.69 -20.90 -12.28
CA ALA A 181 -8.29 -22.31 -12.29
C ALA A 181 -6.84 -22.62 -12.75
N ALA A 182 -6.06 -21.63 -13.16
CA ALA A 182 -4.63 -21.78 -13.48
C ALA A 182 -3.71 -21.73 -12.24
N CYS A 183 -4.18 -21.13 -11.14
CA CYS A 183 -3.50 -21.20 -9.84
C CYS A 183 -3.79 -22.51 -9.10
N LEU A 184 -4.90 -23.18 -9.45
CA LEU A 184 -5.16 -24.53 -8.99
C LEU A 184 -4.16 -25.47 -9.66
N LYS A 185 -3.17 -25.95 -8.91
CA LYS A 185 -2.68 -27.30 -9.21
C LYS A 185 -3.92 -28.18 -9.19
N GLN A 186 -4.27 -28.79 -10.33
CA GLN A 186 -5.38 -29.73 -10.40
C GLN A 186 -5.25 -30.74 -9.24
N GLY A 187 -6.15 -30.62 -8.24
CA GLY A 187 -6.17 -31.52 -7.08
C GLY A 187 -5.87 -30.91 -5.71
N ASP A 188 -5.85 -29.57 -5.53
CA ASP A 188 -5.80 -28.97 -4.19
C ASP A 188 -7.22 -28.63 -3.68
N PRO A 189 -7.76 -29.36 -2.68
CA PRO A 189 -9.11 -29.15 -2.16
C PRO A 189 -9.17 -28.16 -0.98
N GLY A 190 -8.11 -27.38 -0.74
CA GLY A 190 -7.98 -26.54 0.43
C GLY A 190 -8.57 -25.13 0.25
N PHE A 191 -9.31 -24.67 1.26
CA PHE A 191 -9.52 -23.26 1.52
C PHE A 191 -8.18 -22.52 1.43
N HIS A 192 -8.02 -21.62 0.46
CA HIS A 192 -6.86 -20.72 0.45
C HIS A 192 -6.99 -19.77 1.63
N ASP A 193 -6.12 -19.95 2.62
CA ASP A 193 -6.00 -19.04 3.77
C ASP A 193 -5.58 -17.65 3.24
N LEU A 194 -6.08 -16.58 3.85
CA LEU A 194 -5.73 -15.20 3.51
C LEU A 194 -4.20 -15.00 3.55
N ASN A 195 -3.53 -15.70 4.45
CA ASN A 195 -2.07 -15.76 4.54
C ASN A 195 -1.40 -16.26 3.23
N GLU A 196 -2.02 -17.18 2.51
CA GLU A 196 -1.51 -17.66 1.22
C GLU A 196 -1.65 -16.58 0.14
N ILE A 197 -2.80 -15.90 0.08
CA ILE A 197 -3.03 -14.80 -0.86
C ILE A 197 -2.00 -13.69 -0.60
N ILE A 198 -1.82 -13.30 0.66
CA ILE A 198 -0.82 -12.32 1.10
C ILE A 198 0.59 -12.76 0.67
N ALA A 199 0.98 -14.00 0.94
CA ALA A 199 2.31 -14.52 0.60
C ALA A 199 2.57 -14.49 -0.91
N ARG A 200 1.57 -14.85 -1.72
CA ARG A 200 1.66 -14.85 -3.18
C ARG A 200 1.79 -13.44 -3.76
N VAL A 201 0.97 -12.50 -3.29
CA VAL A 201 1.06 -11.08 -3.69
C VAL A 201 2.41 -10.47 -3.28
N ALA A 202 2.88 -10.77 -2.07
CA ALA A 202 4.20 -10.33 -1.61
C ALA A 202 5.34 -10.90 -2.47
N ALA A 203 5.22 -12.17 -2.90
CA ALA A 203 6.16 -12.84 -3.80
C ALA A 203 6.08 -12.37 -5.26
N GLY A 204 5.02 -11.66 -5.65
CA GLY A 204 4.76 -11.28 -7.04
C GLY A 204 4.24 -12.41 -7.90
N GLU A 205 3.60 -13.39 -7.27
CA GLU A 205 2.88 -14.41 -7.98
C GLU A 205 1.48 -13.88 -8.37
N PRO A 206 1.04 -14.11 -9.61
CA PRO A 206 -0.27 -13.67 -10.04
C PRO A 206 -1.35 -14.45 -9.28
N ILE A 207 -2.29 -13.71 -8.68
CA ILE A 207 -3.46 -14.32 -8.03
C ILE A 207 -4.67 -14.41 -8.96
N PHE A 208 -4.79 -13.52 -9.95
CA PHE A 208 -5.86 -13.52 -10.96
C PHE A 208 -5.33 -13.95 -12.33
N ALA A 209 -6.05 -14.86 -13.01
CA ALA A 209 -5.71 -15.25 -14.39
C ALA A 209 -6.54 -14.46 -15.41
N GLY A 210 -5.84 -13.76 -16.31
CA GLY A 210 -6.35 -12.98 -17.44
C GLY A 210 -5.18 -12.21 -18.06
N GLU A 211 -5.01 -12.21 -19.39
CA GLU A 211 -3.87 -11.54 -20.03
C GLU A 211 -3.89 -10.01 -19.80
N SER A 212 -2.69 -9.42 -19.71
CA SER A 212 -2.41 -7.98 -19.55
C SER A 212 -2.56 -7.21 -20.87
#